data_AF-A0A958LZ05-F1
#
_entry.id   AF-A0A958LZ05-F1
#
_cell.length_a   1.000
_cell.length_b   1.000
_cell.length_c   1.000
_cell.angle_alpha   90.00
_cell.angle_beta   90.00
_cell.angle_gamma   90.00
#
_symmetry.space_group_name_H-M   'P 1'
#
loop_
_entity.id
_entity.type
_entity.pdbx_description
1 polymer ?
#
loop_
_entity_poly.entity_id
_entity_poly.type
_entity_poly.pdbx_seq_one_letter_code
_entity_poly.pdbx_strand_id
1 'polypeptide(L)'
;MYKKIFFKILLVSMFSLTTNAKDETPVAHDPIVGSGVAIGTREWRSPNYNYAVKPMGYDEESFKVPKGFESRVEFWKKIYTKYTTNEGVIHDAEDVGVIYKEVDFTDIINDSQLSRRRKAKLKQKRVDNYKKEIIAKNNKLKMSDLRFQLGQKDRIQEAIYLSG
;
A
#
# COMPACT_ATOMS: atom_id res chain seq x y z
N MET A 1 -53.05 13.35 -6.80
CA MET A 1 -52.16 13.37 -7.99
C MET A 1 -50.78 13.85 -7.54
N TYR A 2 -49.71 13.27 -8.09
CA TYR A 2 -48.28 13.41 -7.73
C TYR A 2 -47.70 12.40 -6.71
N LYS A 3 -47.29 11.26 -7.27
CA LYS A 3 -46.28 10.35 -6.72
C LYS A 3 -44.94 11.09 -6.64
N LYS A 4 -44.25 11.07 -5.49
CA LYS A 4 -42.82 11.36 -5.41
C LYS A 4 -42.09 10.06 -5.08
N ILE A 5 -41.39 9.55 -6.08
CA ILE A 5 -40.50 8.40 -6.02
C ILE A 5 -39.20 8.88 -5.39
N PHE A 6 -38.90 8.43 -4.16
CA PHE A 6 -37.58 8.62 -3.56
C PHE A 6 -36.69 7.45 -4.00
N PHE A 7 -35.82 7.71 -4.97
CA PHE A 7 -34.77 6.79 -5.39
C PHE A 7 -33.68 6.79 -4.31
N LYS A 8 -33.67 5.79 -3.43
CA LYS A 8 -32.53 5.54 -2.54
C LYS A 8 -31.37 5.04 -3.41
N ILE A 9 -30.38 5.91 -3.63
CA ILE A 9 -29.08 5.51 -4.17
C ILE A 9 -28.40 4.70 -3.05
N LEU A 10 -28.55 3.38 -3.12
CA LEU A 10 -27.75 2.44 -2.36
C LEU A 10 -26.33 2.52 -2.92
N LEU A 11 -25.43 3.21 -2.20
CA LEU A 11 -24.01 3.22 -2.50
C LEU A 11 -23.49 1.78 -2.29
N VAL A 12 -23.45 1.00 -3.37
CA VAL A 12 -22.83 -0.31 -3.38
C VAL A 12 -21.33 -0.10 -3.22
N SER A 13 -20.89 -0.08 -1.97
CA SER A 13 -19.51 -0.36 -1.61
C SER A 13 -19.23 -1.79 -2.07
N MET A 14 -18.68 -1.93 -3.29
CA MET A 14 -18.10 -3.20 -3.73
C MET A 14 -16.81 -3.42 -2.93
N PHE A 15 -16.97 -3.91 -1.71
CA PHE A 15 -15.92 -4.71 -1.08
C PHE A 15 -15.75 -5.95 -1.96
N SER A 16 -14.65 -5.97 -2.72
CA SER A 16 -14.19 -7.16 -3.42
C SER A 16 -14.03 -8.31 -2.43
N LEU A 17 -14.99 -9.23 -2.44
CA LEU A 17 -14.96 -10.48 -1.70
C LEU A 17 -14.10 -11.50 -2.45
N THR A 18 -12.83 -11.62 -2.06
CA THR A 18 -12.04 -12.85 -2.26
C THR A 18 -11.58 -13.36 -0.89
N THR A 19 -12.40 -14.22 -0.32
CA THR A 19 -12.27 -14.78 1.03
C THR A 19 -11.25 -15.92 1.07
N ASN A 20 -9.96 -15.56 1.22
CA ASN A 20 -8.97 -16.43 1.92
C ASN A 20 -7.71 -15.67 2.43
N ALA A 21 -7.67 -14.34 2.29
CA ALA A 21 -6.52 -13.47 2.56
C ALA A 21 -6.94 -12.31 3.48
N LYS A 22 -7.40 -12.61 4.71
CA LYS A 22 -8.20 -11.63 5.48
C LYS A 22 -7.46 -10.34 5.86
N ASP A 23 -6.14 -10.28 5.70
CA ASP A 23 -5.31 -9.32 6.40
C ASP A 23 -4.03 -8.92 5.65
N GLU A 24 -3.85 -9.38 4.40
CA GLU A 24 -2.69 -9.08 3.56
C GLU A 24 -3.04 -8.04 2.51
N THR A 25 -2.11 -7.13 2.23
CA THR A 25 -2.28 -6.27 1.06
C THR A 25 -2.18 -7.11 -0.21
N PRO A 26 -3.03 -6.85 -1.22
CA PRO A 26 -2.98 -7.61 -2.44
C PRO A 26 -1.63 -7.39 -3.12
N VAL A 27 -1.05 -8.46 -3.68
CA VAL A 27 0.24 -8.40 -4.39
C VAL A 27 0.20 -7.54 -5.66
N ALA A 28 -0.97 -7.08 -6.07
CA ALA A 28 -1.16 -6.14 -7.16
C ALA A 28 -2.36 -5.23 -6.86
N HIS A 29 -2.25 -3.98 -7.28
CA HIS A 29 -3.37 -3.03 -7.28
C HIS A 29 -3.84 -2.79 -8.71
N ASP A 30 -5.11 -2.43 -8.86
CA ASP A 30 -5.62 -1.88 -10.10
C ASP A 30 -5.03 -0.49 -10.36
N PRO A 31 -4.87 -0.10 -11.63
CA PRO A 31 -4.38 1.23 -11.99
C PRO A 31 -5.32 2.32 -11.44
N ILE A 32 -4.73 3.46 -11.08
CA ILE A 32 -5.50 4.62 -10.64
C ILE A 32 -6.29 5.15 -11.85
N VAL A 33 -7.58 5.43 -11.68
CA VAL A 33 -8.40 6.01 -12.76
C VAL A 33 -7.78 7.36 -13.15
N GLY A 34 -7.39 7.52 -14.42
CA GLY A 34 -6.69 8.71 -14.92
C GLY A 34 -5.18 8.56 -15.08
N SER A 35 -4.58 7.42 -14.71
CA SER A 35 -3.13 7.13 -14.75
C SER A 35 -2.47 7.05 -16.14
N GLY A 36 -3.15 7.51 -17.20
CA GLY A 36 -2.73 7.32 -18.60
C GLY A 36 -2.06 8.53 -19.24
N VAL A 37 -2.03 9.67 -18.55
CA VAL A 37 -1.43 10.92 -19.06
C VAL A 37 0.02 10.98 -18.59
N ALA A 38 0.95 11.34 -19.48
CA ALA A 38 2.36 11.50 -19.12
C ALA A 38 2.50 12.50 -17.95
N ILE A 39 2.80 11.98 -16.77
CA ILE A 39 2.93 12.75 -15.53
C ILE A 39 4.29 13.46 -15.58
N GLY A 40 4.28 14.80 -15.61
CA GLY A 40 5.50 15.57 -15.36
C GLY A 40 5.96 15.37 -13.92
N THR A 41 7.27 15.36 -13.68
CA THR A 41 7.81 15.30 -12.31
C THR A 41 7.57 16.64 -11.61
N ARG A 42 6.48 16.75 -10.86
CA ARG A 42 6.32 17.84 -9.89
C ARG A 42 7.24 17.55 -8.71
N GLU A 43 8.26 18.39 -8.49
CA GLU A 43 9.08 18.27 -7.28
C GLU A 43 8.22 18.50 -6.04
N TRP A 44 8.42 17.64 -5.04
CA TRP A 44 7.79 17.78 -3.74
C TRP A 44 8.19 19.13 -3.12
N ARG A 45 7.22 19.84 -2.53
CA ARG A 45 7.46 21.04 -1.75
C ARG A 45 6.82 20.85 -0.39
N SER A 46 7.53 21.24 0.67
CA SER A 46 6.97 21.25 2.02
C SER A 46 5.74 22.17 2.08
N PRO A 47 4.66 21.79 2.79
CA PRO A 47 3.58 22.71 3.09
C PRO A 47 4.12 23.97 3.74
N ASN A 48 3.67 25.14 3.29
CA ASN A 48 3.98 26.38 3.99
C ASN A 48 3.05 26.48 5.21
N TYR A 49 3.62 26.33 6.41
CA TYR A 49 2.87 26.42 7.67
C TYR A 49 2.62 27.87 8.13
N ASN A 50 3.13 28.87 7.39
CA ASN A 50 2.85 30.29 7.64
C ASN A 50 1.50 30.69 7.04
N TYR A 51 0.42 30.22 7.67
CA TYR A 51 -0.94 30.56 7.27
C TYR A 51 -1.35 31.90 7.88
N ALA A 52 -1.90 32.81 7.05
CA ALA A 52 -2.49 34.06 7.54
C ALA A 52 -3.68 33.81 8.50
N VAL A 53 -4.35 32.66 8.34
CA VAL A 53 -5.36 32.14 9.26
C VAL A 53 -4.90 30.76 9.71
N LYS A 54 -4.54 30.62 10.99
CA LYS A 54 -4.08 29.35 11.55
C LYS A 54 -5.22 28.32 11.44
N PRO A 55 -4.98 27.11 10.89
CA PRO A 55 -5.97 26.06 10.88
C PRO A 55 -6.34 25.66 12.31
N MET A 56 -7.63 25.48 12.56
CA MET A 56 -8.13 25.16 13.90
C MET A 56 -7.87 23.68 14.22
N GLY A 57 -7.20 23.41 15.33
CA GLY A 57 -7.09 22.06 15.89
C GLY A 57 -5.82 21.27 15.58
N TYR A 58 -4.82 21.85 14.89
CA TYR A 58 -3.49 21.25 14.76
C TYR A 58 -2.39 22.30 14.60
N ASP A 59 -1.16 21.91 14.94
CA ASP A 59 0.08 22.65 14.75
C ASP A 59 1.22 21.70 14.34
N GLU A 60 2.44 22.21 14.22
CA GLU A 60 3.61 21.41 13.85
C GLU A 60 3.88 20.28 14.85
N GLU A 61 3.59 20.52 16.14
CA GLU A 61 3.82 19.52 17.18
C GLU A 61 2.81 18.37 17.13
N SER A 62 1.63 18.62 16.57
CA SER A 62 0.56 17.64 16.41
C SER A 62 0.96 16.43 15.56
N PHE A 63 2.03 16.55 14.75
CA PHE A 63 2.57 15.46 13.92
C PHE A 63 3.87 14.85 14.46
N LYS A 64 4.30 15.22 15.68
CA LYS A 64 5.44 14.56 16.32
C LYS A 64 5.12 13.09 16.55
N VAL A 65 6.10 12.24 16.28
CA VAL A 65 5.96 10.80 16.50
C VAL A 65 5.94 10.52 18.01
N PRO A 66 4.91 9.85 18.54
CA PRO A 66 4.87 9.46 19.94
C PRO A 66 6.00 8.48 20.28
N LYS A 67 6.53 8.56 21.51
CA LYS A 67 7.56 7.62 21.98
C LYS A 67 7.07 6.18 21.90
N GLY A 68 7.91 5.29 21.36
CA GLY A 68 7.61 3.88 21.14
C GLY A 68 6.87 3.58 19.83
N PHE A 69 6.53 4.59 19.02
CA PHE A 69 5.91 4.41 17.71
C PHE A 69 6.87 4.68 16.54
N GLU A 70 8.12 5.02 16.82
CA GLU A 70 9.13 5.39 15.82
C GLU A 70 9.31 4.30 14.76
N SER A 71 9.47 3.04 15.17
CA SER A 71 9.64 1.91 14.26
C SER A 71 8.44 1.72 13.32
N ARG A 72 7.22 1.88 13.85
CA ARG A 72 5.96 1.75 13.10
C ARG A 72 5.81 2.88 12.10
N VAL A 73 6.10 4.11 12.51
CA VAL A 73 6.05 5.27 11.61
C VAL A 73 7.13 5.16 10.52
N GLU A 74 8.34 4.74 10.88
CA GLU A 74 9.41 4.51 9.90
C GLU A 74 9.08 3.41 8.90
N PHE A 75 8.42 2.34 9.34
CA PHE A 75 7.93 1.29 8.45
C PHE A 75 7.00 1.89 7.38
N TRP A 76 5.95 2.60 7.78
CA TRP A 76 5.00 3.20 6.84
C TRP A 76 5.65 4.27 5.95
N LYS A 77 6.57 5.07 6.49
CA LYS A 77 7.38 6.00 5.68
C LYS A 77 8.08 5.25 4.55
N LYS A 78 8.77 4.13 4.84
CA LYS A 78 9.45 3.33 3.80
C LYS A 78 8.47 2.79 2.76
N ILE A 79 7.30 2.29 3.15
CA ILE A 79 6.27 1.80 2.21
C ILE A 79 5.80 2.90 1.24
N TYR A 80 5.62 4.13 1.74
CA TYR A 80 5.12 5.25 0.94
C TYR A 80 6.21 6.05 0.21
N THR A 81 7.49 5.93 0.59
CA THR A 81 8.57 6.75 0.00
C THR A 81 9.68 5.96 -0.69
N LYS A 82 9.91 4.70 -0.29
CA LYS A 82 11.00 3.87 -0.81
C LYS A 82 10.50 2.82 -1.81
N TYR A 83 9.59 1.95 -1.37
CA TYR A 83 9.18 0.79 -2.16
C TYR A 83 8.09 1.13 -3.17
N THR A 84 8.28 0.69 -4.42
CA THR A 84 7.30 0.84 -5.50
C THR A 84 6.28 -0.31 -5.51
N THR A 85 5.24 -0.26 -6.36
CA THR A 85 4.31 -1.39 -6.56
C THR A 85 4.94 -2.64 -7.18
N ASN A 86 6.18 -2.52 -7.65
CA ASN A 86 7.00 -3.64 -8.13
C ASN A 86 7.75 -4.33 -6.99
N GLU A 87 7.70 -3.78 -5.78
CA GLU A 87 8.41 -4.27 -4.61
C GLU A 87 7.45 -4.43 -3.42
N GLY A 88 7.87 -5.18 -2.42
CA GLY A 88 7.16 -5.28 -1.15
C GLY A 88 8.05 -5.86 -0.08
N VAL A 89 7.51 -5.96 1.13
CA VAL A 89 8.23 -6.49 2.29
C VAL A 89 7.41 -7.54 3.01
N ILE A 90 8.08 -8.58 3.49
CA ILE A 90 7.53 -9.55 4.44
C ILE A 90 7.99 -9.13 5.82
N HIS A 91 7.04 -8.90 6.72
CA HIS A 91 7.28 -8.40 8.07
C HIS A 91 6.47 -9.19 9.10
N ASP A 92 6.75 -8.96 10.37
CA ASP A 92 6.04 -9.57 11.47
C ASP A 92 4.61 -9.03 11.62
N ALA A 93 3.67 -9.92 11.92
CA ALA A 93 2.25 -9.60 12.06
C ALA A 93 1.95 -8.67 13.23
N GLU A 94 2.70 -8.74 14.32
CA GLU A 94 2.48 -7.96 15.53
C GLU A 94 3.43 -6.74 15.60
N ASP A 95 4.65 -6.88 15.09
CA ASP A 95 5.63 -5.80 15.02
C ASP A 95 6.13 -5.52 13.59
N VAL A 96 5.50 -4.56 12.92
CA VAL A 96 5.90 -4.10 11.58
C VAL A 96 7.36 -3.61 11.49
N GLY A 97 8.00 -3.27 12.62
CA GLY A 97 9.41 -2.91 12.65
C GLY A 97 10.34 -4.08 12.28
N VAL A 98 9.89 -5.32 12.46
CA VAL A 98 10.64 -6.53 12.15
C VAL A 98 10.38 -6.94 10.70
N ILE A 99 11.33 -6.61 9.82
CA ILE A 99 11.28 -6.97 8.40
C ILE A 99 12.13 -8.23 8.18
N TYR A 100 11.50 -9.30 7.72
CA TYR A 100 12.17 -10.57 7.42
C TYR A 100 12.78 -10.59 6.02
N LYS A 101 12.13 -9.96 5.03
CA LYS A 101 12.59 -9.99 3.65
C LYS A 101 12.00 -8.88 2.78
N GLU A 102 12.83 -8.27 1.94
CA GLU A 102 12.37 -7.44 0.81
C GLU A 102 12.12 -8.34 -0.43
N VAL A 103 11.05 -8.06 -1.15
CA VAL A 103 10.59 -8.86 -2.30
C VAL A 103 10.52 -7.95 -3.53
N ASP A 104 11.28 -8.30 -4.55
CA ASP A 104 11.25 -7.65 -5.86
C ASP A 104 10.42 -8.50 -6.84
N PHE A 105 9.62 -7.85 -7.69
CA PHE A 105 8.80 -8.45 -8.73
C PHE A 105 9.10 -7.90 -10.13
N THR A 106 10.15 -7.09 -10.29
CA THR A 106 10.52 -6.43 -11.54
C THR A 106 10.65 -7.41 -12.71
N ASP A 107 11.23 -8.59 -12.48
CA ASP A 107 11.36 -9.66 -13.47
C ASP A 107 9.99 -10.19 -13.95
N ILE A 108 9.02 -10.38 -13.05
CA ILE A 108 7.65 -10.83 -13.39
C ILE A 108 6.90 -9.72 -14.13
N ILE A 109 7.13 -8.47 -13.77
CA ILE A 109 6.42 -7.31 -14.30
C ILE A 109 6.92 -6.95 -15.70
N ASN A 110 8.21 -7.07 -15.94
CA ASN A 110 8.84 -6.77 -17.23
C ASN A 110 8.61 -7.85 -18.29
N ASP A 111 8.17 -9.06 -17.90
CA ASP A 111 7.81 -10.10 -18.85
C ASP A 111 6.54 -9.74 -19.63
N SER A 112 6.68 -9.38 -20.90
CA SER A 112 5.60 -8.98 -21.79
C SER A 112 4.72 -10.16 -22.24
N GLN A 113 5.18 -11.40 -22.09
CA GLN A 113 4.43 -12.61 -22.47
C GLN A 113 3.39 -12.99 -21.41
N LEU A 114 3.52 -12.47 -20.19
CA LEU A 114 2.61 -12.80 -19.10
C LEU A 114 1.40 -11.88 -19.06
N SER A 115 0.21 -12.46 -19.04
CA SER A 115 -1.03 -11.72 -18.75
C SER A 115 -1.03 -11.16 -17.32
N ARG A 116 -1.76 -10.06 -17.09
CA ARG A 116 -1.92 -9.44 -15.75
C ARG A 116 -2.30 -10.47 -14.68
N ARG A 117 -3.26 -11.34 -14.98
CA ARG A 117 -3.70 -12.42 -14.07
C ARG A 117 -2.57 -13.39 -13.75
N ARG A 118 -1.75 -13.74 -14.74
CA ARG A 118 -0.62 -14.65 -14.56
C ARG A 118 0.48 -14.01 -13.72
N LYS A 119 0.79 -12.73 -13.96
CA LYS A 119 1.71 -11.93 -13.14
C LYS A 119 1.27 -11.92 -11.68
N ALA A 120 0.02 -11.56 -11.39
CA ALA A 120 -0.51 -11.56 -10.03
C ALA A 120 -0.35 -12.93 -9.33
N LYS A 121 -0.66 -14.04 -10.04
CA LYS A 121 -0.48 -15.40 -9.51
C LYS A 121 0.99 -15.72 -9.20
N LEU A 122 1.93 -15.30 -10.06
CA LEU A 122 3.36 -15.51 -9.85
C LEU A 122 3.89 -14.67 -8.69
N LYS A 123 3.47 -13.42 -8.56
CA LYS A 123 3.79 -12.56 -7.41
C LYS A 123 3.34 -13.22 -6.11
N GLN A 124 2.09 -13.70 -6.04
CA GLN A 124 1.58 -14.40 -4.85
C GLN A 124 2.40 -15.65 -4.54
N LYS A 125 2.67 -16.49 -5.55
CA LYS A 125 3.48 -17.70 -5.36
C LYS A 125 4.89 -17.39 -4.83
N ARG A 126 5.52 -16.30 -5.29
CA ARG A 126 6.82 -15.86 -4.79
C ARG A 126 6.76 -15.46 -3.31
N VAL A 127 5.74 -14.69 -2.92
CA VAL A 127 5.51 -14.33 -1.52
C VAL A 127 5.34 -15.57 -0.66
N ASP A 128 4.46 -16.50 -1.07
CA ASP A 128 4.19 -17.74 -0.33
C ASP A 128 5.46 -18.59 -0.17
N ASN A 129 6.28 -18.69 -1.21
CA ASN A 129 7.56 -19.41 -1.17
C ASN A 129 8.53 -18.76 -0.17
N TYR A 130 8.66 -17.43 -0.20
CA TYR A 130 9.53 -16.73 0.74
C TYR A 130 9.05 -16.84 2.18
N LYS A 131 7.74 -16.80 2.44
CA LYS A 131 7.22 -17.08 3.79
C LYS A 131 7.61 -18.48 4.27
N LYS A 132 7.50 -19.50 3.40
CA LYS A 132 7.95 -20.86 3.73
C LYS A 132 9.45 -20.94 4.01
N GLU A 133 10.27 -20.26 3.21
CA GLU A 133 11.72 -20.19 3.45
C GLU A 133 12.07 -19.55 4.79
N ILE A 134 11.37 -18.48 5.18
CA ILE A 134 11.56 -17.80 6.47
C ILE A 134 11.22 -18.75 7.63
N ILE A 135 10.09 -19.46 7.54
CA ILE A 135 9.67 -20.44 8.56
C ILE A 135 10.66 -21.62 8.62
N ALA A 136 11.14 -22.10 7.47
CA ALA A 136 12.13 -23.19 7.44
C ALA A 136 13.44 -22.80 8.13
N LYS A 137 13.82 -21.52 8.07
CA LYS A 137 15.01 -20.98 8.75
C LYS A 137 14.77 -20.69 10.23
N ASN A 138 13.53 -20.39 10.63
CA ASN A 138 13.16 -20.12 12.00
C ASN A 138 11.89 -20.90 12.38
N ASN A 139 12.09 -22.09 12.92
CA ASN A 139 11.02 -23.03 13.30
C ASN A 139 10.06 -22.51 14.38
N LYS A 140 10.36 -21.38 15.03
CA LYS A 140 9.47 -20.72 15.99
C LYS A 140 8.38 -19.90 15.31
N LEU A 141 8.61 -19.44 14.08
CA LEU A 141 7.66 -18.63 13.32
C LEU A 141 6.61 -19.53 12.67
N LYS A 142 5.37 -19.04 12.66
CA LYS A 142 4.26 -19.65 11.94
C LYS A 142 3.91 -18.79 10.72
N MET A 143 3.13 -19.39 9.81
CA MET A 143 2.65 -18.66 8.63
C MET A 143 1.76 -17.45 9.00
N SER A 144 1.02 -17.54 10.11
CA SER A 144 0.20 -16.44 10.65
C SER A 144 1.02 -15.22 11.08
N ASP A 145 2.29 -15.43 11.41
CA ASP A 145 3.15 -14.41 12.00
C ASP A 145 3.81 -13.57 10.89
N LEU A 146 3.67 -13.99 9.62
CA LEU A 146 4.28 -13.35 8.46
C LEU A 146 3.24 -12.65 7.59
N ARG A 147 3.34 -11.33 7.51
CA ARG A 147 2.49 -10.50 6.64
C ARG A 147 3.28 -9.95 5.47
N PHE A 148 2.59 -9.75 4.36
CA PHE A 148 3.15 -9.13 3.17
C PHE A 148 2.54 -7.75 2.95
N GLN A 149 3.42 -6.76 2.76
CA GLN A 149 3.06 -5.38 2.47
C GLN A 149 3.66 -4.95 1.13
N LEU A 150 2.80 -4.62 0.17
CA LEU A 150 3.22 -4.06 -1.11
C LEU A 150 3.66 -2.59 -0.94
N GLY A 151 4.69 -2.18 -1.69
CA GLY A 151 5.10 -0.79 -1.81
C GLY A 151 4.06 0.08 -2.51
N GLN A 152 4.04 1.38 -2.17
CA GLN A 152 3.03 2.33 -2.67
C GLN A 152 3.60 3.65 -3.16
N LYS A 153 4.93 3.80 -3.23
CA LYS A 153 5.60 5.07 -3.59
C LYS A 153 5.06 5.69 -4.88
N ASP A 154 5.09 4.94 -5.97
CA ASP A 154 4.66 5.34 -7.30
C ASP A 154 3.17 5.70 -7.33
N ARG A 155 2.32 4.94 -6.64
CA ARG A 155 0.89 5.24 -6.53
C ARG A 155 0.60 6.51 -5.74
N ILE A 156 1.33 6.76 -4.65
CA ILE A 156 1.19 8.00 -3.88
C ILE A 156 1.67 9.20 -4.69
N GLN A 157 2.79 9.08 -5.39
CA GLN A 157 3.29 10.13 -6.29
C GLN A 157 2.26 10.48 -7.38
N GLU A 158 1.67 9.45 -8.00
CA GLU A 158 0.62 9.61 -8.99
C GLU A 158 -0.65 10.25 -8.39
N ALA A 159 -1.12 9.77 -7.24
CA ALA A 159 -2.32 10.30 -6.59
C ALA A 159 -2.17 11.78 -6.21
N ILE A 160 -1.02 12.16 -5.64
CA ILE A 160 -0.72 13.56 -5.29
C ILE A 160 -0.76 14.44 -6.54
N TYR A 161 -0.17 13.97 -7.64
CA TYR A 161 -0.18 14.70 -8.91
C TYR A 161 -1.60 14.89 -9.46
N LEU A 162 -2.43 13.84 -9.46
CA LEU A 162 -3.79 13.90 -9.98
C LEU A 162 -4.74 14.74 -9.11
N SER A 163 -4.46 14.87 -7.81
CA SER A 163 -5.32 15.59 -6.85
C SER A 163 -5.06 17.10 -6.77
N GLY A 164 -3.96 17.59 -7.33
CA GLY A 164 -3.51 18.98 -7.24
C GLY A 164 -3.62 19.74 -8.54
#